data_AF-A0A191ZHG2-F1
#
_entry.id   AF-A0A191ZHG2-F1
#
_cell.length_a   1.000
_cell.length_b   1.000
_cell.length_c   1.000
_cell.angle_alpha   90.00
_cell.angle_beta   90.00
_cell.angle_gamma   90.00
#
_symmetry.space_group_name_H-M   'P 1'
#
loop_
_entity.id
_entity.type
_entity.pdbx_description
1 polymer ?
#
loop_
_entity_poly.entity_id
_entity_poly.type
_entity_poly.pdbx_seq_one_letter_code
_entity_poly.pdbx_strand_id
1 'polypeptide(L)'
;MTSRLDCSLTLPADFRPSDILSFHRRDPQEIAERVTDTCLYKGMIWGGYPAQLTIEFAEGVAHAALTVDGPHAGNLPLFQALVHRLLGLNQDISAFEAAYREHPQLGQMIARNPGLRVPVTTTPFEALTWAITGQQISVQAAVSLRRKLIVTAGIAHSSSLLCYPEAPQITALPLDRIRQAGYSRTKAETLHRLAGLVADGSLPLDAGLGTGRPLSSEAAEALRAQLLAVKGIGPWTVSYALLRGFGWLDGSLHGDVAVRRGLQRLIDNETPVDEKQARDWLIPFAPWRALVAAHLWAWQSSTAY
;
A
#
# COMPACT_ATOMS: atom_id res chain seq x y z
N MET A 1 20.41 -19.51 -10.84
CA MET A 1 19.94 -19.08 -12.18
C MET A 1 19.05 -17.88 -11.97
N THR A 2 19.22 -16.81 -12.73
CA THR A 2 18.39 -15.60 -12.66
C THR A 2 17.52 -15.52 -13.92
N SER A 3 16.29 -15.05 -13.75
CA SER A 3 15.35 -14.82 -14.85
C SER A 3 14.76 -13.42 -14.74
N ARG A 4 14.22 -12.88 -15.86
CA ARG A 4 13.80 -11.48 -15.92
C ARG A 4 12.49 -11.29 -16.68
N LEU A 5 11.66 -10.36 -16.22
CA LEU A 5 10.52 -9.79 -16.95
C LEU A 5 10.74 -8.29 -17.12
N ASP A 6 10.27 -7.73 -18.23
CA ASP A 6 10.35 -6.31 -18.53
C ASP A 6 9.01 -5.83 -19.11
N CYS A 7 8.58 -4.64 -18.72
CA CYS A 7 7.44 -3.96 -19.35
C CYS A 7 7.64 -2.45 -19.33
N SER A 8 6.85 -1.74 -20.12
CA SER A 8 6.82 -0.28 -20.13
C SER A 8 5.39 0.20 -20.18
N LEU A 9 5.09 1.23 -19.40
CA LEU A 9 3.75 1.82 -19.30
C LEU A 9 3.84 3.30 -19.65
N THR A 10 3.05 3.74 -20.63
CA THR A 10 2.83 5.17 -20.87
C THR A 10 2.06 5.75 -19.68
N LEU A 11 2.58 6.85 -19.14
CA LEU A 11 1.99 7.52 -17.99
C LEU A 11 1.05 8.64 -18.46
N PRO A 12 -0.08 8.85 -17.77
CA PRO A 12 -0.90 10.04 -17.96
C PRO A 12 -0.09 11.33 -17.78
N ALA A 13 -0.45 12.39 -18.49
CA ALA A 13 0.24 13.68 -18.39
C ALA A 13 0.19 14.29 -16.97
N ASP A 14 -0.82 13.93 -16.18
CA ASP A 14 -1.00 14.33 -14.78
C ASP A 14 -0.32 13.39 -13.77
N PHE A 15 0.42 12.38 -14.24
CA PHE A 15 1.09 11.42 -13.38
C PHE A 15 2.26 12.06 -12.63
N ARG A 16 2.42 11.67 -11.36
CA ARG A 16 3.38 12.27 -10.43
C ARG A 16 4.37 11.22 -9.94
N PRO A 17 5.49 10.97 -10.66
CA PRO A 17 6.51 10.00 -10.25
C PRO A 17 7.07 10.25 -8.84
N SER A 18 7.15 11.53 -8.45
CA SER A 18 7.61 11.95 -7.12
C SER A 18 6.80 11.35 -5.99
N ASP A 19 5.50 11.10 -6.17
CA ASP A 19 4.64 10.54 -5.13
C ASP A 19 4.98 9.07 -4.87
N ILE A 20 5.24 8.31 -5.94
CA ILE A 20 5.71 6.91 -5.85
C ILE A 20 7.09 6.85 -5.20
N LEU A 21 8.05 7.63 -5.71
CA LEU A 21 9.42 7.63 -5.22
C LEU A 21 9.49 8.07 -3.75
N SER A 22 8.76 9.12 -3.37
CA SER A 22 8.72 9.60 -1.98
C SER A 22 8.10 8.58 -1.02
N PHE A 23 7.05 7.87 -1.45
CA PHE A 23 6.45 6.80 -0.64
C PHE A 23 7.43 5.65 -0.36
N HIS A 24 8.28 5.30 -1.34
CA HIS A 24 9.28 4.24 -1.16
C HIS A 24 10.57 4.72 -0.48
N ARG A 25 10.87 6.03 -0.45
CA ARG A 25 12.05 6.61 0.22
C ARG A 25 11.92 6.74 1.75
N ARG A 26 10.85 6.22 2.34
CA ARG A 26 10.54 6.43 3.78
C ARG A 26 11.49 5.74 4.75
N ASP A 27 12.23 4.70 4.33
CA ASP A 27 13.24 4.06 5.17
C ASP A 27 14.66 4.48 4.75
N PRO A 28 15.34 5.35 5.52
CA PRO A 28 16.66 5.88 5.13
C PRO A 28 17.79 4.84 5.17
N GLN A 29 17.52 3.62 5.66
CA GLN A 29 18.50 2.52 5.66
C GLN A 29 18.55 1.77 4.33
N GLU A 30 17.57 1.98 3.46
CA GLU A 30 17.51 1.46 2.10
C GLU A 30 17.77 -0.05 1.93
N ILE A 31 17.42 -0.84 2.96
CA ILE A 31 17.73 -2.28 2.99
C ILE A 31 16.86 -3.11 2.03
N ALA A 32 15.63 -2.65 1.79
CA ALA A 32 14.63 -3.34 0.99
C ALA A 32 14.14 -2.48 -0.18
N GLU A 33 14.25 -1.15 -0.05
CA GLU A 33 14.00 -0.19 -1.11
C GLU A 33 15.18 0.77 -1.23
N ARG A 34 15.73 0.95 -2.44
CA ARG A 34 16.64 2.05 -2.77
C ARG A 34 15.95 2.97 -3.76
N VAL A 35 16.03 4.27 -3.56
CA VAL A 35 15.29 5.24 -4.39
C VAL A 35 16.18 6.40 -4.81
N THR A 36 16.44 6.50 -6.11
CA THR A 36 17.11 7.66 -6.74
C THR A 36 16.07 8.71 -7.15
N ASP A 37 16.48 9.77 -7.84
CA ASP A 37 15.54 10.81 -8.29
C ASP A 37 14.54 10.34 -9.35
N THR A 38 14.87 9.29 -10.10
CA THR A 38 14.05 8.77 -11.21
C THR A 38 13.76 7.27 -11.11
N CYS A 39 14.39 6.55 -10.18
CA CYS A 39 14.33 5.09 -10.15
C CYS A 39 14.09 4.51 -8.76
N LEU A 40 13.19 3.54 -8.69
CA LEU A 40 12.90 2.69 -7.54
C LEU A 40 13.52 1.31 -7.75
N TYR A 41 14.24 0.80 -6.74
CA TYR A 41 14.62 -0.60 -6.61
C TYR A 41 13.96 -1.16 -5.36
N LYS A 42 13.26 -2.29 -5.47
CA LYS A 42 12.54 -2.90 -4.33
C LYS A 42 12.72 -4.41 -4.31
N GLY A 43 13.16 -4.95 -3.17
CA GLY A 43 13.19 -6.38 -2.90
C GLY A 43 11.79 -6.90 -2.55
N MET A 44 11.39 -8.00 -3.19
CA MET A 44 10.10 -8.65 -3.00
C MET A 44 10.21 -10.15 -3.26
N ILE A 45 9.17 -10.91 -2.89
CA ILE A 45 9.04 -12.31 -3.28
C ILE A 45 8.16 -12.41 -4.50
N TRP A 46 8.58 -13.22 -5.48
CA TRP A 46 7.84 -13.48 -6.70
C TRP A 46 7.85 -14.97 -7.04
N GLY A 47 6.66 -15.58 -7.12
CA GLY A 47 6.54 -17.02 -7.39
C GLY A 47 7.29 -17.90 -6.36
N GLY A 48 7.46 -17.42 -5.13
CA GLY A 48 8.21 -18.11 -4.08
C GLY A 48 9.72 -17.86 -4.07
N TYR A 49 10.25 -17.08 -5.02
CA TYR A 49 11.67 -16.77 -5.12
C TYR A 49 11.95 -15.30 -4.76
N PRO A 50 13.13 -14.98 -4.18
CA PRO A 50 13.60 -13.61 -4.05
C PRO A 50 13.66 -12.92 -5.42
N ALA A 51 13.20 -11.68 -5.46
CA ALA A 51 13.17 -10.87 -6.67
C ALA A 51 13.43 -9.40 -6.38
N GLN A 52 13.92 -8.70 -7.38
CA GLN A 52 14.12 -7.26 -7.35
C GLN A 52 13.33 -6.59 -8.47
N LEU A 53 12.35 -5.79 -8.06
CA LEU A 53 11.61 -4.87 -8.90
C LEU A 53 12.45 -3.60 -9.13
N THR A 54 12.57 -3.18 -10.38
CA THR A 54 13.05 -1.87 -10.79
C THR A 54 11.93 -1.12 -11.49
N ILE A 55 11.75 0.16 -11.18
CA ILE A 55 10.89 1.07 -11.95
C ILE A 55 11.65 2.38 -12.18
N GLU A 56 11.95 2.67 -13.43
CA GLU A 56 12.57 3.91 -13.88
C GLU A 56 11.54 4.79 -14.59
N PHE A 57 11.50 6.07 -14.21
CA PHE A 57 10.62 7.07 -14.81
C PHE A 57 11.42 7.97 -15.75
N ALA A 58 11.07 7.95 -17.04
CA ALA A 58 11.70 8.78 -18.06
C ALA A 58 10.67 9.18 -19.12
N GLU A 59 10.67 10.46 -19.52
CA GLU A 59 9.90 10.96 -20.68
C GLU A 59 8.40 10.58 -20.69
N GLY A 60 7.75 10.57 -19.53
CA GLY A 60 6.33 10.18 -19.42
C GLY A 60 6.06 8.68 -19.54
N VAL A 61 7.10 7.86 -19.37
CA VAL A 61 7.03 6.39 -19.38
C VAL A 61 7.61 5.84 -18.07
N ALA A 62 7.00 4.77 -17.56
CA ALA A 62 7.58 3.94 -16.51
C ALA A 62 8.13 2.65 -17.13
N HIS A 63 9.45 2.48 -17.08
CA HIS A 63 10.12 1.24 -17.48
C HIS A 63 10.29 0.36 -16.25
N ALA A 64 9.62 -0.79 -16.23
CA ALA A 64 9.65 -1.70 -15.11
C ALA A 64 10.33 -3.02 -15.48
N ALA A 65 11.15 -3.52 -14.56
CA ALA A 65 11.81 -4.82 -14.70
C ALA A 65 11.73 -5.61 -13.40
N LEU A 66 11.63 -6.92 -13.51
CA LEU A 66 11.65 -7.84 -12.37
C LEU A 66 12.74 -8.89 -12.61
N THR A 67 13.80 -8.83 -11.81
CA THR A 67 14.85 -9.87 -11.81
C THR A 67 14.56 -10.84 -10.68
N VAL A 68 14.54 -12.14 -10.96
CA VAL A 68 14.14 -13.20 -10.03
C VAL A 68 15.28 -14.19 -9.86
N ASP A 69 15.66 -14.49 -8.61
CA ASP A 69 16.63 -15.54 -8.26
C ASP A 69 15.97 -16.93 -8.31
N GLY A 70 15.33 -17.22 -9.43
CA GLY A 70 14.57 -18.44 -9.67
C GLY A 70 14.61 -18.85 -11.14
N PRO A 71 14.25 -20.11 -11.44
CA PRO A 71 14.39 -20.68 -12.78
C PRO A 71 13.45 -20.01 -13.80
N HIS A 72 12.31 -19.49 -13.35
CA HIS A 72 11.31 -18.86 -14.21
C HIS A 72 10.74 -17.61 -13.54
N ALA A 73 10.92 -16.45 -14.19
CA ALA A 73 10.32 -15.20 -13.73
C ALA A 73 8.80 -15.16 -13.97
N GLY A 74 8.24 -16.16 -14.67
CA GLY A 74 6.80 -16.38 -14.71
C GLY A 74 6.07 -15.54 -15.76
N ASN A 75 4.98 -14.90 -15.32
CA ASN A 75 3.89 -14.43 -16.18
C ASN A 75 3.95 -12.91 -16.41
N LEU A 76 4.30 -12.49 -17.64
CA LEU A 76 4.41 -11.08 -18.03
C LEU A 76 3.09 -10.29 -17.82
N PRO A 77 1.90 -10.78 -18.23
CA PRO A 77 0.63 -10.12 -17.89
C PRO A 77 0.42 -9.87 -16.39
N LEU A 78 0.76 -10.84 -15.53
CA LEU A 78 0.67 -10.66 -14.07
C LEU A 78 1.63 -9.56 -13.59
N PHE A 79 2.84 -9.52 -14.14
CA PHE A 79 3.83 -8.49 -13.82
C PHE A 79 3.36 -7.10 -14.28
N GLN A 80 2.83 -6.98 -15.50
CA GLN A 80 2.25 -5.72 -16.00
C GLN A 80 1.09 -5.24 -15.12
N ALA A 81 0.19 -6.14 -14.71
CA ALA A 81 -0.90 -5.82 -13.80
C ALA A 81 -0.40 -5.34 -12.42
N LEU A 82 0.67 -5.96 -11.89
CA LEU A 82 1.33 -5.50 -10.67
C LEU A 82 1.85 -4.08 -10.82
N VAL A 83 2.62 -3.80 -11.87
CA VAL A 83 3.22 -2.46 -12.07
C VAL A 83 2.13 -1.41 -12.26
N HIS A 84 1.11 -1.70 -13.07
CA HIS A 84 -0.02 -0.80 -13.28
C HIS A 84 -0.74 -0.45 -11.96
N ARG A 85 -0.97 -1.45 -11.10
CA ARG A 85 -1.57 -1.27 -9.77
C ARG A 85 -0.64 -0.52 -8.81
N LEU A 86 0.64 -0.88 -8.74
CA LEU A 86 1.64 -0.25 -7.86
C LEU A 86 1.69 1.26 -8.09
N LEU A 87 1.65 1.67 -9.36
CA LEU A 87 1.63 3.07 -9.79
C LEU A 87 0.25 3.75 -9.59
N GLY A 88 -0.77 3.02 -9.17
CA GLY A 88 -2.12 3.55 -8.99
C GLY A 88 -2.83 3.91 -10.30
N LEU A 89 -2.37 3.40 -11.45
CA LEU A 89 -2.96 3.70 -12.77
C LEU A 89 -4.35 3.08 -12.95
N ASN A 90 -4.76 2.16 -12.07
CA ASN A 90 -6.10 1.60 -12.02
C ASN A 90 -7.09 2.42 -11.15
N GLN A 91 -6.68 3.60 -10.66
CA GLN A 91 -7.51 4.49 -9.85
C GLN A 91 -8.17 5.53 -10.77
N ASP A 92 -9.51 5.51 -10.83
CA ASP A 92 -10.30 6.47 -11.62
C ASP A 92 -10.38 7.83 -10.92
N ILE A 93 -9.23 8.50 -10.85
CA ILE A 93 -9.12 9.83 -10.26
C ILE A 93 -9.78 10.90 -11.16
N SER A 94 -9.85 10.66 -12.48
CA SER A 94 -10.46 11.62 -13.41
C SER A 94 -11.96 11.77 -13.14
N ALA A 95 -12.66 10.66 -12.87
CA ALA A 95 -14.08 10.72 -12.47
C ALA A 95 -14.26 11.44 -11.12
N PHE A 96 -13.38 11.19 -10.15
CA PHE A 96 -13.41 11.89 -8.86
C PHE A 96 -13.18 13.39 -9.02
N GLU A 97 -12.15 13.79 -9.75
CA GLU A 97 -11.83 15.21 -9.96
C GLU A 97 -12.95 15.92 -10.74
N ALA A 98 -13.50 15.29 -11.78
CA ALA A 98 -14.64 15.84 -12.52
C ALA A 98 -15.87 16.06 -11.60
N ALA A 99 -16.12 15.13 -10.68
CA ALA A 99 -17.26 15.22 -9.75
C ALA A 99 -17.07 16.28 -8.66
N TYR A 100 -15.85 16.52 -8.18
CA TYR A 100 -15.60 17.31 -6.97
C TYR A 100 -14.71 18.55 -7.15
N ARG A 101 -14.19 18.84 -8.35
CA ARG A 101 -13.35 20.03 -8.61
C ARG A 101 -13.98 21.36 -8.20
N GLU A 102 -15.31 21.49 -8.31
CA GLU A 102 -16.05 22.69 -7.90
C GLU A 102 -16.64 22.59 -6.47
N HIS A 103 -16.39 21.48 -5.76
CA HIS A 103 -16.90 21.31 -4.41
C HIS A 103 -16.18 22.28 -3.45
N PRO A 104 -16.88 23.03 -2.58
CA PRO A 104 -16.27 24.09 -1.76
C PRO A 104 -15.05 23.67 -0.93
N GLN A 105 -15.08 22.45 -0.40
CA GLN A 105 -13.98 21.87 0.39
C GLN A 105 -13.03 21.02 -0.47
N LEU A 106 -13.51 19.94 -1.10
CA LEU A 106 -12.66 19.05 -1.92
C LEU A 106 -12.01 19.73 -3.12
N GLY A 107 -12.66 20.70 -3.76
CA GLY A 107 -12.10 21.46 -4.89
C GLY A 107 -10.77 22.14 -4.55
N GLN A 108 -10.63 22.66 -3.32
CA GLN A 108 -9.37 23.23 -2.84
C GLN A 108 -8.27 22.18 -2.70
N MET A 109 -8.62 20.99 -2.21
CA MET A 109 -7.68 19.88 -2.04
C MET A 109 -7.24 19.30 -3.37
N ILE A 110 -8.16 19.21 -4.33
CA ILE A 110 -7.91 18.77 -5.71
C ILE A 110 -7.02 19.80 -6.42
N ALA A 111 -7.36 21.10 -6.36
CA ALA A 111 -6.57 22.15 -6.98
C ALA A 111 -5.13 22.21 -6.44
N ARG A 112 -4.92 21.89 -5.15
CA ARG A 112 -3.58 21.81 -4.55
C ARG A 112 -2.80 20.56 -4.95
N ASN A 113 -3.50 19.45 -5.19
CA ASN A 113 -2.88 18.18 -5.55
C ASN A 113 -3.63 17.51 -6.72
N PRO A 114 -3.59 18.10 -7.93
CA PRO A 114 -4.21 17.49 -9.09
C PRO A 114 -3.46 16.22 -9.46
N GLY A 115 -4.16 15.25 -10.04
CA GLY A 115 -3.59 13.99 -10.48
C GLY A 115 -3.22 13.02 -9.35
N LEU A 116 -3.66 13.30 -8.11
CA LEU A 116 -3.25 12.54 -6.92
C LEU A 116 -3.72 11.08 -7.00
N ARG A 117 -2.77 10.17 -7.08
CA ARG A 117 -3.00 8.72 -6.98
C ARG A 117 -2.37 8.20 -5.70
N VAL A 118 -2.91 7.11 -5.17
CA VAL A 118 -2.36 6.46 -3.98
C VAL A 118 -1.37 5.38 -4.41
N PRO A 119 -0.07 5.48 -4.06
CA PRO A 119 0.87 4.37 -4.28
C PRO A 119 0.38 3.09 -3.59
N VAL A 120 0.38 1.97 -4.31
CA VAL A 120 -0.05 0.66 -3.79
C VAL A 120 1.19 -0.18 -3.46
N THR A 121 1.09 -1.17 -2.57
CA THR A 121 2.18 -2.12 -2.26
C THR A 121 2.30 -3.22 -3.31
N THR A 122 3.40 -3.98 -3.33
CA THR A 122 3.58 -5.04 -4.33
C THR A 122 2.57 -6.18 -4.16
N THR A 123 2.20 -6.50 -2.92
CA THR A 123 1.18 -7.51 -2.60
C THR A 123 0.18 -6.96 -1.59
N PRO A 124 -1.09 -7.42 -1.58
CA PRO A 124 -2.02 -7.08 -0.52
C PRO A 124 -1.60 -7.61 0.85
N PHE A 125 -0.84 -8.70 0.90
CA PHE A 125 -0.23 -9.20 2.13
C PHE A 125 0.75 -8.17 2.71
N GLU A 126 1.61 -7.55 1.89
CA GLU A 126 2.45 -6.43 2.33
C GLU A 126 1.60 -5.27 2.88
N ALA A 127 0.51 -4.88 2.21
CA ALA A 127 -0.37 -3.81 2.70
C ALA A 127 -1.01 -4.12 4.06
N LEU A 128 -1.50 -5.35 4.26
CA LEU A 128 -2.12 -5.79 5.51
C LEU A 128 -1.11 -5.85 6.65
N THR A 129 0.04 -6.47 6.41
CA THR A 129 1.09 -6.60 7.43
C THR A 129 1.72 -5.24 7.78
N TRP A 130 1.82 -4.32 6.82
CA TRP A 130 2.15 -2.92 7.07
C TRP A 130 1.09 -2.23 7.94
N ALA A 131 -0.19 -2.40 7.62
CA ALA A 131 -1.28 -1.81 8.40
C ALA A 131 -1.27 -2.32 9.86
N ILE A 132 -1.11 -3.63 10.07
CA ILE A 132 -0.97 -4.25 11.41
C ILE A 132 0.25 -3.68 12.14
N THR A 133 1.39 -3.57 11.44
CA THR A 133 2.62 -3.01 11.99
C THR A 133 2.40 -1.58 12.48
N GLY A 134 1.72 -0.74 11.69
CA GLY A 134 1.48 0.67 11.97
C GLY A 134 0.38 1.00 12.98
N GLN A 135 -0.40 0.02 13.45
CA GLN A 135 -1.48 0.28 14.41
C GLN A 135 -0.96 1.02 15.66
N GLN A 136 -1.62 2.12 16.03
CA GLN A 136 -1.40 2.87 17.27
C GLN A 136 0.04 3.40 17.49
N ILE A 137 0.84 3.54 16.42
CA ILE A 137 2.20 4.07 16.50
C ILE A 137 2.45 5.13 15.41
N SER A 138 3.55 5.88 15.52
CA SER A 138 3.95 6.81 14.47
C SER A 138 4.42 6.08 13.21
N VAL A 139 4.37 6.77 12.06
CA VAL A 139 4.89 6.24 10.78
C VAL A 139 6.38 5.88 10.90
N GLN A 140 7.19 6.72 11.55
CA GLN A 140 8.62 6.45 11.75
C GLN A 140 8.86 5.17 12.57
N ALA A 141 8.07 4.93 13.61
CA ALA A 141 8.13 3.69 14.38
C ALA A 141 7.70 2.48 13.55
N ALA A 142 6.64 2.63 12.72
CA ALA A 142 6.18 1.59 11.81
C ALA A 142 7.22 1.23 10.74
N VAL A 143 7.88 2.22 10.14
CA VAL A 143 9.02 2.03 9.22
C VAL A 143 10.13 1.25 9.90
N SER A 144 10.49 1.61 11.14
CA SER A 144 11.53 0.88 11.88
C SER A 144 11.14 -0.57 12.18
N LEU A 145 9.90 -0.84 12.58
CA LEU A 145 9.42 -2.22 12.83
C LEU A 145 9.38 -3.04 11.55
N ARG A 146 8.90 -2.45 10.45
CA ARG A 146 8.92 -3.08 9.12
C ARG A 146 10.33 -3.51 8.74
N ARG A 147 11.31 -2.61 8.86
CA ARG A 147 12.72 -2.93 8.61
C ARG A 147 13.20 -4.10 9.45
N LYS A 148 12.92 -4.09 10.75
CA LYS A 148 13.31 -5.19 11.65
C LYS A 148 12.64 -6.50 11.29
N LEU A 149 11.39 -6.49 10.83
CA LEU A 149 10.70 -7.68 10.33
C LEU A 149 11.40 -8.25 9.08
N ILE A 150 11.73 -7.39 8.11
CA ILE A 150 12.44 -7.78 6.89
C ILE A 150 13.81 -8.37 7.21
N VAL A 151 14.58 -7.72 8.10
CA VAL A 151 15.88 -8.25 8.57
C VAL A 151 15.71 -9.57 9.30
N THR A 152 14.66 -9.73 10.10
CA THR A 152 14.38 -10.97 10.83
C THR A 152 14.03 -12.12 9.91
N ALA A 153 13.30 -11.85 8.81
CA ALA A 153 13.02 -12.83 7.77
C ALA A 153 14.28 -13.20 6.96
N GLY A 154 15.19 -12.23 6.76
CA GLY A 154 16.54 -12.49 6.25
C GLY A 154 16.60 -12.97 4.80
N ILE A 155 15.58 -12.68 4.00
CA ILE A 155 15.49 -13.15 2.61
C ILE A 155 16.22 -12.14 1.72
N ALA A 156 17.36 -12.52 1.17
CA ALA A 156 18.15 -11.66 0.29
C ALA A 156 17.96 -12.03 -1.18
N HIS A 157 17.89 -11.01 -2.03
CA HIS A 157 18.07 -11.14 -3.47
C HIS A 157 19.56 -10.94 -3.83
N SER A 158 19.99 -11.46 -4.98
CA SER A 158 21.36 -11.37 -5.50
C SER A 158 21.86 -9.92 -5.69
N SER A 159 20.97 -8.94 -5.78
CA SER A 159 21.29 -7.50 -5.78
C SER A 159 21.61 -6.92 -4.39
N SER A 160 21.69 -7.77 -3.37
CA SER A 160 21.87 -7.42 -1.95
C SER A 160 20.71 -6.66 -1.29
N LEU A 161 19.58 -6.45 -1.99
CA LEU A 161 18.35 -5.99 -1.33
C LEU A 161 17.71 -7.14 -0.55
N LEU A 162 17.18 -6.82 0.63
CA LEU A 162 16.30 -7.72 1.37
C LEU A 162 14.88 -7.66 0.80
N CYS A 163 14.25 -8.82 0.70
CA CYS A 163 12.90 -8.95 0.19
C CYS A 163 11.88 -8.82 1.32
N TYR A 164 10.78 -8.12 1.06
CA TYR A 164 9.65 -8.14 1.99
C TYR A 164 9.12 -9.59 2.14
N PRO A 165 8.98 -10.12 3.36
CA PRO A 165 8.52 -11.49 3.57
C PRO A 165 7.04 -11.66 3.22
N GLU A 166 6.70 -12.76 2.55
CA GLU A 166 5.32 -13.17 2.29
C GLU A 166 4.82 -14.15 3.36
N ALA A 167 3.55 -14.55 3.25
CA ALA A 167 2.88 -15.40 4.23
C ALA A 167 3.64 -16.68 4.63
N PRO A 168 4.26 -17.45 3.69
CA PRO A 168 5.02 -18.64 4.07
C PRO A 168 6.24 -18.31 4.95
N GLN A 169 6.94 -17.21 4.68
CA GLN A 169 8.13 -16.84 5.45
C GLN A 169 7.77 -16.28 6.82
N ILE A 170 6.67 -15.52 6.94
CA ILE A 170 6.17 -15.10 8.26
C ILE A 170 5.75 -16.29 9.10
N THR A 171 5.05 -17.26 8.51
CA THR A 171 4.60 -18.47 9.22
C THR A 171 5.78 -19.32 9.73
N ALA A 172 6.89 -19.34 8.98
CA ALA A 172 8.10 -20.09 9.35
C ALA A 172 8.92 -19.45 10.47
N LEU A 173 8.73 -18.15 10.77
CA LEU A 173 9.42 -17.48 11.87
C LEU A 173 8.81 -17.86 13.22
N PRO A 174 9.60 -18.20 14.25
CA PRO A 174 9.05 -18.32 15.60
C PRO A 174 8.45 -16.99 16.08
N LEU A 175 7.29 -17.04 16.74
CA LEU A 175 6.60 -15.86 17.28
C LEU A 175 7.54 -14.97 18.12
N ASP A 176 8.41 -15.59 18.93
CA ASP A 176 9.37 -14.88 19.77
C ASP A 176 10.42 -14.10 18.97
N ARG A 177 10.77 -14.53 17.75
CA ARG A 177 11.66 -13.77 16.85
C ARG A 177 10.99 -12.49 16.36
N ILE A 178 9.71 -12.56 16.02
CA ILE A 178 8.92 -11.37 15.64
C ILE A 178 8.81 -10.41 16.84
N ARG A 179 8.63 -10.94 18.05
CA ARG A 179 8.62 -10.12 19.27
C ARG A 179 9.97 -9.49 19.57
N GLN A 180 11.07 -10.21 19.41
CA GLN A 180 12.43 -9.69 19.54
C GLN A 180 12.73 -8.58 18.51
N ALA A 181 12.07 -8.59 17.35
CA ALA A 181 12.09 -7.50 16.37
C ALA A 181 11.34 -6.23 16.83
N GLY A 182 10.72 -6.24 18.02
CA GLY A 182 10.05 -5.10 18.64
C GLY A 182 8.53 -5.09 18.52
N TYR A 183 7.93 -6.13 17.95
CA TYR A 183 6.47 -6.24 17.89
C TYR A 183 5.87 -6.58 19.26
N SER A 184 4.73 -5.98 19.58
CA SER A 184 3.94 -6.42 20.73
C SER A 184 3.45 -7.86 20.52
N ARG A 185 3.15 -8.55 21.61
CA ARG A 185 2.59 -9.91 21.56
C ARG A 185 1.35 -9.97 20.65
N THR A 186 0.42 -9.05 20.83
CA THR A 186 -0.82 -8.99 20.03
C THR A 186 -0.53 -8.81 18.53
N LYS A 187 0.36 -7.88 18.15
CA LYS A 187 0.70 -7.68 16.74
C LYS A 187 1.39 -8.91 16.14
N ALA A 188 2.32 -9.52 16.87
CA ALA A 188 3.00 -10.73 16.41
C ALA A 188 2.00 -11.89 16.21
N GLU A 189 1.07 -12.10 17.15
CA GLU A 189 0.02 -13.11 17.04
C GLU A 189 -0.94 -12.84 15.87
N THR A 190 -1.30 -11.57 15.63
CA THR A 190 -2.13 -11.18 14.49
C THR A 190 -1.41 -11.40 13.15
N LEU A 191 -0.13 -11.04 13.05
CA LEU A 191 0.69 -11.32 11.86
C LEU A 191 0.75 -12.83 11.56
N HIS A 192 1.02 -13.66 12.58
CA HIS A 192 1.03 -15.12 12.41
C HIS A 192 -0.32 -15.68 11.97
N ARG A 193 -1.41 -15.22 12.59
CA ARG A 193 -2.75 -15.68 12.24
C ARG A 193 -3.11 -15.33 10.79
N LEU A 194 -2.82 -14.09 10.38
CA LEU A 194 -3.01 -13.67 9.00
C LEU A 194 -2.14 -14.48 8.05
N ALA A 195 -0.85 -14.63 8.35
CA ALA A 195 0.09 -15.40 7.53
C ALA A 195 -0.34 -16.86 7.37
N GLY A 196 -0.84 -17.50 8.43
CA GLY A 196 -1.37 -18.87 8.36
C GLY A 196 -2.53 -18.99 7.38
N LEU A 197 -3.56 -18.13 7.53
CA LEU A 197 -4.74 -18.11 6.65
C LEU A 197 -4.41 -17.85 5.19
N VAL A 198 -3.39 -17.03 4.92
CA VAL A 198 -2.95 -16.75 3.55
C VAL A 198 -2.12 -17.90 3.00
N ALA A 199 -1.22 -18.48 3.80
CA ALA A 199 -0.35 -19.57 3.39
C ALA A 199 -1.11 -20.89 3.15
N ASP A 200 -2.19 -21.15 3.89
CA ASP A 200 -3.04 -22.33 3.71
C ASP A 200 -4.16 -22.14 2.66
N GLY A 201 -4.30 -20.93 2.11
CA GLY A 201 -5.28 -20.60 1.07
C GLY A 201 -6.68 -20.27 1.59
N SER A 202 -6.92 -20.27 2.90
CA SER A 202 -8.21 -19.87 3.50
C SER A 202 -8.56 -18.40 3.26
N LEU A 203 -7.54 -17.56 3.03
CA LEU A 203 -7.68 -16.15 2.67
C LEU A 203 -6.85 -15.84 1.40
N PRO A 204 -7.40 -16.08 0.20
CA PRO A 204 -6.66 -15.96 -1.05
C PRO A 204 -6.57 -14.49 -1.51
N LEU A 205 -5.68 -13.72 -0.88
CA LEU A 205 -5.54 -12.28 -1.11
C LEU A 205 -5.16 -11.90 -2.55
N ASP A 206 -4.44 -12.76 -3.26
CA ASP A 206 -3.96 -12.47 -4.62
C ASP A 206 -4.98 -12.84 -5.71
N ALA A 207 -6.13 -13.40 -5.33
CA ALA A 207 -7.18 -13.79 -6.26
C ALA A 207 -7.64 -12.59 -7.09
N GLY A 208 -7.53 -12.70 -8.42
CA GLY A 208 -7.98 -11.67 -9.36
C GLY A 208 -6.99 -10.54 -9.65
N LEU A 209 -5.87 -10.42 -8.91
CA LEU A 209 -4.88 -9.36 -9.16
C LEU A 209 -4.24 -9.42 -10.56
N GLY A 210 -4.14 -10.62 -11.14
CA GLY A 210 -3.60 -10.81 -12.50
C GLY A 210 -4.52 -10.40 -13.64
N THR A 211 -5.76 -10.01 -13.36
CA THR A 211 -6.72 -9.61 -14.41
C THR A 211 -6.51 -8.17 -14.90
N GLY A 212 -5.74 -7.37 -14.17
CA GLY A 212 -5.61 -5.93 -14.42
C GLY A 212 -6.88 -5.12 -14.14
N ARG A 213 -7.98 -5.76 -13.72
CA ARG A 213 -9.25 -5.10 -13.41
C ARG A 213 -9.25 -4.57 -11.98
N PRO A 214 -9.88 -3.41 -11.72
CA PRO A 214 -10.14 -2.96 -10.36
C PRO A 214 -10.97 -3.99 -9.59
N LEU A 215 -10.77 -4.01 -8.26
CA LEU A 215 -11.60 -4.80 -7.35
C LEU A 215 -13.06 -4.33 -7.46
N SER A 216 -14.02 -5.25 -7.56
CA SER A 216 -15.45 -4.88 -7.56
C SER A 216 -15.94 -4.60 -6.14
N SER A 217 -17.06 -3.87 -6.00
CA SER A 217 -17.69 -3.60 -4.71
C SER A 217 -18.04 -4.88 -3.95
N GLU A 218 -18.56 -5.90 -4.64
CA GLU A 218 -18.94 -7.17 -4.04
C GLU A 218 -17.70 -7.93 -3.53
N ALA A 219 -16.62 -7.95 -4.31
CA ALA A 219 -15.37 -8.58 -3.92
C ALA A 219 -14.71 -7.83 -2.74
N ALA A 220 -14.76 -6.50 -2.74
CA ALA A 220 -14.26 -5.66 -1.65
C ALA A 220 -15.01 -5.92 -0.33
N GLU A 221 -16.34 -6.02 -0.37
CA GLU A 221 -17.15 -6.30 0.83
C GLU A 221 -17.01 -7.75 1.32
N ALA A 222 -16.90 -8.73 0.41
CA ALA A 222 -16.59 -10.11 0.79
C ALA A 222 -15.22 -10.21 1.49
N LEU A 223 -14.19 -9.57 0.94
CA LEU A 223 -12.86 -9.53 1.54
C LEU A 223 -12.87 -8.76 2.87
N ARG A 224 -13.63 -7.66 2.97
CA ARG A 224 -13.82 -6.92 4.22
C ARG A 224 -14.36 -7.82 5.33
N ALA A 225 -15.41 -8.61 5.04
CA ALA A 225 -16.01 -9.51 6.01
C ALA A 225 -15.01 -10.58 6.50
N GLN A 226 -14.25 -11.19 5.58
CA GLN A 226 -13.22 -12.17 5.92
C GLN A 226 -12.11 -11.57 6.79
N LEU A 227 -11.63 -10.37 6.44
CA LEU A 227 -10.57 -9.69 7.18
C LEU A 227 -11.03 -9.27 8.59
N LEU A 228 -12.26 -8.78 8.74
CA LEU A 228 -12.82 -8.41 10.05
C LEU A 228 -13.00 -9.61 10.99
N ALA A 229 -13.12 -10.83 10.46
CA ALA A 229 -13.17 -12.05 11.26
C ALA A 229 -11.80 -12.42 11.87
N VAL A 230 -10.70 -11.84 11.37
CA VAL A 230 -9.35 -12.11 11.88
C VAL A 230 -9.09 -11.29 13.14
N LYS A 231 -8.92 -11.97 14.28
CA LYS A 231 -8.60 -11.32 15.56
C LYS A 231 -7.38 -10.38 15.46
N GLY A 232 -7.60 -9.10 15.75
CA GLY A 232 -6.59 -8.02 15.69
C GLY A 232 -6.60 -7.20 14.40
N ILE A 233 -7.47 -7.53 13.45
CA ILE A 233 -7.74 -6.73 12.25
C ILE A 233 -9.07 -6.00 12.44
N GLY A 234 -9.03 -4.67 12.50
CA GLY A 234 -10.20 -3.82 12.67
C GLY A 234 -10.56 -3.03 11.40
N PRO A 235 -11.68 -2.28 11.42
CA PRO A 235 -12.19 -1.55 10.24
C PRO A 235 -11.16 -0.63 9.57
N TRP A 236 -10.36 0.11 10.36
CA TRP A 236 -9.29 0.95 9.83
C TRP A 236 -8.23 0.13 9.07
N THR A 237 -7.78 -0.99 9.65
CA THR A 237 -6.78 -1.87 9.02
C THR A 237 -7.30 -2.44 7.70
N VAL A 238 -8.58 -2.81 7.65
CA VAL A 238 -9.21 -3.31 6.43
C VAL A 238 -9.31 -2.22 5.37
N SER A 239 -9.86 -1.05 5.70
CA SER A 239 -9.95 0.07 4.74
C SER A 239 -8.57 0.48 4.21
N TYR A 240 -7.56 0.53 5.07
CA TYR A 240 -6.19 0.85 4.68
C TYR A 240 -5.61 -0.21 3.73
N ALA A 241 -5.80 -1.50 4.05
CA ALA A 241 -5.32 -2.60 3.23
C ALA A 241 -6.05 -2.71 1.88
N LEU A 242 -7.35 -2.46 1.84
CA LEU A 242 -8.10 -2.38 0.59
C LEU A 242 -7.54 -1.26 -0.31
N LEU A 243 -7.27 -0.08 0.27
CA LEU A 243 -6.66 1.03 -0.45
C LEU A 243 -5.23 0.69 -0.94
N ARG A 244 -4.32 0.38 -0.02
CA ARG A 244 -2.89 0.19 -0.32
C ARG A 244 -2.53 -1.17 -0.90
N GLY A 245 -3.42 -2.15 -0.83
CA GLY A 245 -3.23 -3.48 -1.39
C GLY A 245 -3.96 -3.67 -2.71
N PHE A 246 -5.12 -3.05 -2.91
CA PHE A 246 -5.95 -3.29 -4.11
C PHE A 246 -6.22 -2.04 -4.93
N GLY A 247 -5.86 -0.85 -4.43
CA GLY A 247 -6.26 0.43 -5.04
C GLY A 247 -7.75 0.74 -4.85
N TRP A 248 -8.42 0.12 -3.87
CA TRP A 248 -9.84 0.34 -3.62
C TRP A 248 -10.08 1.71 -2.99
N LEU A 249 -10.82 2.57 -3.70
CA LEU A 249 -10.97 3.98 -3.34
C LEU A 249 -12.11 4.27 -2.36
N ASP A 250 -12.90 3.27 -1.96
CA ASP A 250 -14.09 3.46 -1.11
C ASP A 250 -13.97 2.88 0.31
N GLY A 251 -12.78 2.93 0.90
CA GLY A 251 -12.55 2.57 2.31
C GLY A 251 -12.65 3.78 3.24
N SER A 252 -13.59 3.78 4.20
CA SER A 252 -13.61 4.85 5.19
C SER A 252 -12.44 4.73 6.18
N LEU A 253 -11.63 5.79 6.27
CA LEU A 253 -10.45 5.91 7.14
C LEU A 253 -10.70 6.91 8.29
N HIS A 254 -11.94 7.02 8.77
CA HIS A 254 -12.34 7.98 9.81
C HIS A 254 -11.62 7.82 11.15
N GLY A 255 -11.19 6.60 11.51
CA GLY A 255 -10.38 6.34 12.70
C GLY A 255 -8.91 6.79 12.57
N ASP A 256 -8.46 7.17 11.37
CA ASP A 256 -7.09 7.61 11.11
C ASP A 256 -6.84 9.00 11.68
N VAL A 257 -5.86 9.12 12.56
CA VAL A 257 -5.55 10.39 13.25
C VAL A 257 -5.11 11.47 12.26
N ALA A 258 -4.37 11.10 11.19
CA ALA A 258 -3.97 12.06 10.17
C ALA A 258 -5.19 12.47 9.33
N VAL A 259 -6.09 11.57 8.95
CA VAL A 259 -7.34 11.97 8.27
C VAL A 259 -8.14 12.97 9.11
N ARG A 260 -8.34 12.70 10.41
CA ARG A 260 -9.10 13.59 11.30
C ARG A 260 -8.47 14.97 11.46
N ARG A 261 -7.15 15.03 11.65
CA ARG A 261 -6.42 16.30 11.70
C ARG A 261 -6.49 17.07 10.37
N GLY A 262 -6.58 16.35 9.24
CA GLY A 262 -6.60 16.94 7.91
C GLY A 262 -7.96 17.58 7.67
N LEU A 263 -8.98 16.86 8.09
CA LEU A 263 -10.36 17.33 8.07
C LEU A 263 -10.54 18.54 8.97
N GLN A 264 -10.02 18.48 10.21
CA GLN A 264 -10.06 19.62 11.13
C GLN A 264 -9.48 20.90 10.51
N ARG A 265 -8.32 20.81 9.85
CA ARG A 265 -7.70 21.95 9.16
C ARG A 265 -8.50 22.41 7.94
N LEU A 266 -9.10 21.48 7.19
CA LEU A 266 -9.87 21.80 5.99
C LEU A 266 -11.14 22.60 6.33
N ILE A 267 -11.81 22.25 7.42
CA ILE A 267 -13.07 22.88 7.84
C ILE A 267 -12.87 24.00 8.86
N ASP A 268 -11.61 24.34 9.18
CA ASP A 268 -11.20 25.35 10.15
C ASP A 268 -11.92 25.23 11.51
N ASN A 269 -12.01 23.99 12.03
CA ASN A 269 -12.70 23.74 13.29
C ASN A 269 -11.74 23.89 14.49
N GLU A 270 -12.13 24.73 15.46
CA GLU A 270 -11.38 24.94 16.71
C GLU A 270 -11.31 23.65 17.55
N THR A 271 -12.38 22.86 17.54
CA THR A 271 -12.44 21.60 18.29
C THR A 271 -11.84 20.44 17.49
N PRO A 272 -11.07 19.53 18.13
CA PRO A 272 -10.56 18.35 17.47
C PRO A 272 -11.70 17.50 16.87
N VAL A 273 -11.60 17.20 15.58
CA VAL A 273 -12.56 16.32 14.90
C VAL A 273 -12.43 14.90 15.45
N ASP A 274 -13.52 14.37 16.00
CA ASP A 274 -13.58 13.00 16.52
C ASP A 274 -13.86 11.96 15.40
N GLU A 275 -13.81 10.68 15.77
CA GLU A 275 -14.01 9.57 14.83
C GLU A 275 -15.42 9.53 14.24
N LYS A 276 -16.45 9.93 15.01
CA LYS A 276 -17.84 9.96 14.56
C LYS A 276 -18.03 11.10 13.54
N GLN A 277 -17.55 12.29 13.86
CA GLN A 277 -17.62 13.45 12.97
C GLN A 277 -16.89 13.17 11.64
N ALA A 278 -15.69 12.59 11.70
CA ALA A 278 -14.96 12.23 10.49
C ALA A 278 -15.67 11.15 9.67
N ARG A 279 -16.29 10.16 10.33
CA ARG A 279 -17.09 9.15 9.64
C ARG A 279 -18.27 9.79 8.92
N ASP A 280 -19.05 10.60 9.64
CA ASP A 280 -20.27 11.20 9.14
C ASP A 280 -19.96 12.19 8.00
N TRP A 281 -18.84 12.93 8.08
CA TRP A 281 -18.36 13.79 6.99
C TRP A 281 -17.88 13.01 5.76
N LEU A 282 -17.32 11.81 5.92
CA LEU A 282 -16.84 11.00 4.79
C LEU A 282 -17.98 10.29 4.02
N ILE A 283 -19.13 10.01 4.65
CA ILE A 283 -20.26 9.29 4.02
C ILE A 283 -20.65 9.80 2.62
N PRO A 284 -20.87 11.10 2.37
CA PRO A 284 -21.36 11.59 1.08
C PRO A 284 -20.34 11.47 -0.07
N PHE A 285 -19.09 11.09 0.21
CA PHE A 285 -18.04 10.96 -0.79
C PHE A 285 -17.83 9.54 -1.29
N ALA A 286 -18.74 8.61 -0.99
CA ALA A 286 -18.74 7.32 -1.67
C ALA A 286 -19.00 7.52 -3.19
N PRO A 287 -18.31 6.78 -4.09
CA PRO A 287 -17.40 5.66 -3.84
C PRO A 287 -15.90 6.03 -3.70
N TRP A 288 -15.54 7.23 -3.22
CA TRP A 288 -14.17 7.74 -3.16
C TRP A 288 -13.68 8.08 -1.75
N ARG A 289 -14.27 7.50 -0.70
CA ARG A 289 -13.97 7.86 0.70
C ARG A 289 -12.49 7.69 1.07
N ALA A 290 -11.82 6.68 0.53
CA ALA A 290 -10.39 6.47 0.75
C ALA A 290 -9.53 7.44 -0.06
N LEU A 291 -9.96 7.82 -1.27
CA LEU A 291 -9.27 8.85 -2.06
C LEU A 291 -9.39 10.23 -1.40
N VAL A 292 -10.56 10.58 -0.86
CA VAL A 292 -10.74 11.79 -0.04
C VAL A 292 -9.83 11.77 1.18
N ALA A 293 -9.75 10.64 1.89
CA ALA A 293 -8.79 10.47 2.99
C ALA A 293 -7.33 10.66 2.53
N ALA A 294 -6.99 10.22 1.32
CA ALA A 294 -5.67 10.43 0.74
C ALA A 294 -5.37 11.92 0.43
N HIS A 295 -6.35 12.65 -0.09
CA HIS A 295 -6.26 14.10 -0.20
C HIS A 295 -6.08 14.76 1.18
N LEU A 296 -6.74 14.26 2.24
CA LEU A 296 -6.60 14.80 3.60
C LEU A 296 -5.20 14.56 4.18
N TRP A 297 -4.58 13.42 3.85
CA TRP A 297 -3.16 13.18 4.15
C TRP A 297 -2.26 14.18 3.42
N ALA A 298 -2.48 14.37 2.11
CA ALA A 298 -1.75 15.35 1.29
C ALA A 298 -1.93 16.79 1.77
N TRP A 299 -3.10 17.13 2.30
CA TRP A 299 -3.43 18.47 2.79
C TRP A 299 -2.53 18.91 3.95
N GLN A 300 -2.10 17.95 4.77
CA GLN A 300 -1.25 18.23 5.94
C GLN A 300 0.23 18.37 5.63
N SER A 301 0.67 17.79 4.52
CA SER A 301 2.07 17.50 4.28
C SER A 301 2.53 18.20 3.01
N SER A 302 3.77 18.71 3.01
CA SER A 302 4.47 19.09 1.78
C SER A 302 5.19 17.91 1.13
N THR A 303 5.18 16.73 1.77
CA THR A 303 5.79 15.47 1.31
C THR A 303 4.78 14.32 1.27
N ALA A 304 5.02 13.29 0.44
CA ALA A 304 4.09 12.17 0.25
C ALA A 304 3.75 11.40 1.55
N TYR A 305 2.52 10.89 1.63
CA TYR A 305 1.91 10.20 2.77
C TYR A 305 1.87 8.67 2.64
#